data_AF-A0A9X8ELK2-F1
#
_entry.id   AF-A0A9X8ELK2-F1
#
_cell.length_a   1.000
_cell.length_b   1.000
_cell.length_c   1.000
_cell.angle_alpha   90.00
_cell.angle_beta   90.00
_cell.angle_gamma   90.00
#
_symmetry.space_group_name_H-M   'P 1'
#
loop_
_entity.id
_entity.type
_entity.pdbx_description
1 polymer ?
#
loop_
_entity_poly.entity_id
_entity_poly.type
_entity_poly.pdbx_seq_one_letter_code
_entity_poly.pdbx_strand_id
1 'polypeptide(L)'
;MTRTALSSLAPAPGLPRLRSLPWQRLQAWYLPLLLAAVWWLASRNHWMSEQILPPPALVWDSAVELGRGEMWAHLAISLQRLLLGLVAGVGAGAVLGAWLGFSQRAERLVLPTFNALAQIPTLAWVPLFMVLFGIGEVLKLVVLVKAVIVPVTLHTLVGVRDAQPRLREAAAVLRLPTHLLVRRLILPAALPAFLAGVRLALAAGWTSLLAVELLASSEGLGYLMVWARQLFMLDIVFVCIAVIGVLGLLMDRGLGWLDRRLLHWPHPATAQLRVRPLLGWQRLHALGLPLALLVLWQLASQYGWVDANILVAPLEVVHSTWAGVLDGTLSGALAVSVGRALGGLLLGGSLGFAFGLLLGLSRRAERLLGPSLAGLRQIAIFAWVPLLTAWFGLGELAKWVFVGLAAFFPLFIATQRAVASLPAQLDEAARVLRLSGAQRLRRLVLPGAAPGIFAGLRVGLIYAWLGTIGAEYFMPSGGGIGSLMIGAQQLLRMDLIMAGMLLVGLTGALLGAVGQHIELRATRWRRA
;
A
#
# COMPACT_ATOMS: atom_id res chain seq x y z
N MET A 1 -25.99 22.53 -28.70
CA MET A 1 -26.60 23.48 -27.74
C MET A 1 -26.97 22.72 -26.46
N THR A 2 -26.97 23.41 -25.31
CA THR A 2 -27.12 22.95 -23.91
C THR A 2 -25.90 22.31 -23.22
N ARG A 3 -24.94 23.18 -22.84
CA ARG A 3 -24.04 22.95 -21.70
C ARG A 3 -23.93 24.25 -20.91
N THR A 4 -24.85 24.45 -19.98
CA THR A 4 -24.84 25.59 -19.05
C THR A 4 -25.16 25.09 -17.65
N ALA A 5 -24.22 25.37 -16.75
CA ALA A 5 -24.39 25.56 -15.31
C ALA A 5 -24.95 24.41 -14.45
N LEU A 6 -24.05 23.50 -14.05
CA LEU A 6 -23.95 23.10 -12.64
C LEU A 6 -22.56 23.50 -12.15
N SER A 7 -22.32 24.80 -12.18
CA SER A 7 -21.20 25.47 -11.53
C SER A 7 -21.39 25.43 -10.01
N SER A 8 -20.34 24.97 -9.33
CA SER A 8 -19.93 25.46 -8.01
C SER A 8 -21.01 25.59 -6.93
N LEU A 9 -21.35 24.47 -6.29
CA LEU A 9 -21.58 24.57 -4.84
C LEU A 9 -20.19 24.74 -4.21
N ALA A 10 -19.83 25.99 -3.94
CA ALA A 10 -18.76 26.28 -2.99
C ALA A 10 -19.00 25.42 -1.74
N PRO A 11 -17.96 24.79 -1.15
CA PRO A 11 -18.16 24.17 0.16
C PRO A 11 -18.65 25.28 1.09
N ALA A 12 -19.84 25.08 1.68
CA ALA A 12 -20.36 25.98 2.69
C ALA A 12 -19.23 26.27 3.70
N PRO A 13 -19.02 27.52 4.13
CA PRO A 13 -17.97 27.85 5.08
C PRO A 13 -18.13 26.91 6.27
N GLY A 14 -17.13 26.05 6.46
CA GLY A 14 -17.13 25.07 7.54
C GLY A 14 -17.30 25.84 8.84
N LEU A 15 -18.43 25.61 9.53
CA LEU A 15 -18.65 26.16 10.87
C LEU A 15 -17.38 25.96 11.70
N PRO A 16 -16.96 26.96 12.49
CA PRO A 16 -15.73 26.87 13.27
C PRO A 16 -15.75 25.57 14.06
N ARG A 17 -14.73 24.73 13.85
CA ARG A 17 -14.56 23.49 14.61
C ARG A 17 -14.50 23.88 16.08
N LEU A 18 -15.62 23.71 16.79
CA LEU A 18 -15.72 23.89 18.22
C LEU A 18 -14.53 23.17 18.85
N ARG A 19 -13.70 23.91 19.58
CA ARG A 19 -12.55 23.38 20.33
C ARG A 19 -13.05 22.16 21.11
N SER A 20 -12.61 20.97 20.71
CA SER A 20 -12.98 19.72 21.37
C SER A 20 -12.66 19.85 22.86
N LEU A 21 -13.67 19.72 23.73
CA LEU A 21 -13.50 19.74 25.18
C LEU A 21 -12.43 18.72 25.60
N PRO A 22 -11.61 18.99 26.64
CA PRO A 22 -10.55 18.08 27.10
C PRO A 22 -11.07 16.67 27.41
N TRP A 23 -12.32 16.55 27.91
CA TRP A 23 -12.98 15.26 28.14
C TRP A 23 -13.17 14.39 26.89
N GLN A 24 -13.34 15.00 25.70
CA GLN A 24 -13.47 14.25 24.45
C GLN A 24 -12.14 13.63 24.00
N ARG A 25 -10.99 14.19 24.42
CA ARG A 25 -9.67 13.59 24.18
C ARG A 25 -9.41 12.39 25.09
N LEU A 26 -9.99 12.37 26.29
CA LEU A 26 -9.89 11.23 27.21
C LEU A 26 -10.64 10.00 26.67
N GLN A 27 -11.73 10.20 25.91
CA GLN A 27 -12.49 9.09 25.31
C GLN A 27 -11.67 8.23 24.34
N ALA A 28 -10.63 8.81 23.71
CA ALA A 28 -9.75 8.09 22.80
C ALA A 28 -8.87 7.04 23.50
N TRP A 29 -8.67 7.17 24.83
CA TRP A 29 -7.84 6.28 25.62
C TRP A 29 -8.59 5.09 26.21
N TYR A 30 -9.93 5.03 26.09
CA TYR A 30 -10.69 3.89 26.63
C TYR A 30 -10.30 2.56 25.99
N LEU A 31 -10.20 2.48 24.66
CA LEU A 31 -9.86 1.21 24.01
C LEU A 31 -8.42 0.77 24.31
N PRO A 32 -7.38 1.63 24.24
CA PRO A 32 -6.01 1.23 24.60
C PRO A 32 -5.91 0.81 26.06
N LEU A 33 -6.58 1.51 26.99
CA LEU A 33 -6.62 1.13 28.40
C LEU A 33 -7.35 -0.19 28.61
N LEU A 34 -8.45 -0.43 27.89
CA LEU A 34 -9.18 -1.70 27.94
C LEU A 34 -8.33 -2.85 27.39
N LEU A 35 -7.64 -2.64 26.26
CA LEU A 35 -6.73 -3.63 25.70
C LEU A 35 -5.55 -3.90 26.64
N ALA A 36 -4.97 -2.87 27.26
CA ALA A 36 -3.92 -3.02 28.26
C ALA A 36 -4.41 -3.76 29.51
N ALA A 37 -5.62 -3.47 29.98
CA ALA A 37 -6.24 -4.16 31.11
C ALA A 37 -6.52 -5.63 30.80
N VAL A 38 -7.06 -5.93 29.61
CA VAL A 38 -7.28 -7.31 29.14
C VAL A 38 -5.94 -8.04 28.99
N TRP A 39 -4.91 -7.40 28.45
CA TRP A 39 -3.58 -7.99 28.32
C TRP A 39 -2.95 -8.28 29.70
N TRP A 40 -3.04 -7.34 30.64
CA TRP A 40 -2.58 -7.54 32.01
C TRP A 40 -3.36 -8.66 32.72
N LEU A 41 -4.68 -8.73 32.53
CA LEU A 41 -5.50 -9.79 33.11
C LEU A 41 -5.20 -11.15 32.48
N ALA A 42 -5.02 -11.22 31.17
CA ALA A 42 -4.70 -12.45 30.45
C ALA A 42 -3.33 -13.01 30.84
N SER A 43 -2.32 -12.13 30.98
CA SER A 43 -0.97 -12.52 31.42
C SER A 43 -0.97 -12.97 32.89
N ARG A 44 -1.64 -12.22 33.79
CA ARG A 44 -1.73 -12.58 35.21
C ARG A 44 -2.45 -13.93 35.44
N ASN A 45 -3.45 -14.24 34.64
CA ASN A 45 -4.19 -15.51 34.76
C ASN A 45 -3.63 -16.63 33.86
N HIS A 46 -2.46 -16.42 33.24
CA HIS A 46 -1.81 -17.39 32.34
C HIS A 46 -2.74 -17.97 31.27
N TRP A 47 -3.59 -17.12 30.65
CA TRP A 47 -4.44 -17.53 29.52
C TRP A 47 -3.59 -18.05 28.33
N MET A 48 -2.33 -17.62 28.26
CA MET A 48 -1.30 -18.08 27.35
C MET A 48 0.01 -18.19 28.14
N SER A 49 0.99 -18.95 27.64
CA SER A 49 2.32 -18.99 28.27
C SER A 49 2.99 -17.62 28.21
N GLU A 50 3.83 -17.31 29.21
CA GLU A 50 4.55 -16.03 29.30
C GLU A 50 5.49 -15.79 28.11
N GLN A 51 5.97 -16.88 27.49
CA GLN A 51 6.76 -16.85 26.26
C GLN A 51 5.94 -16.35 25.06
N ILE A 52 4.61 -16.58 25.05
CA ILE A 52 3.73 -16.22 23.94
C ILE A 52 3.04 -14.86 24.17
N LEU A 53 2.64 -14.59 25.41
CA LEU A 53 2.04 -13.33 25.83
C LEU A 53 2.73 -12.81 27.10
N PRO A 54 3.89 -12.14 26.95
CA PRO A 54 4.64 -11.62 28.08
C PRO A 54 3.82 -10.57 28.85
N PRO A 55 3.96 -10.50 30.19
CA PRO A 55 3.33 -9.46 30.99
C PRO A 55 3.75 -8.06 30.53
N PRO A 56 2.85 -7.04 30.58
CA PRO A 56 3.21 -5.67 30.21
C PRO A 56 4.40 -5.08 30.98
N ALA A 57 4.62 -5.52 32.23
CA ALA A 57 5.77 -5.12 33.03
C ALA A 57 7.10 -5.61 32.43
N LEU A 58 7.16 -6.87 32.00
CA LEU A 58 8.35 -7.43 31.35
C LEU A 58 8.68 -6.71 30.03
N VAL A 59 7.64 -6.38 29.25
CA VAL A 59 7.81 -5.59 28.02
C VAL A 59 8.37 -4.20 28.31
N TRP A 60 7.93 -3.58 29.41
CA TRP A 60 8.46 -2.28 29.84
C TRP A 60 9.92 -2.36 30.30
N ASP A 61 10.27 -3.36 31.10
CA ASP A 61 11.64 -3.57 31.57
C ASP A 61 12.59 -3.82 30.39
N SER A 62 12.15 -4.67 29.45
CA SER A 62 12.85 -4.91 28.18
C SER A 62 13.01 -3.63 27.36
N ALA A 63 12.00 -2.76 27.32
CA ALA A 63 12.09 -1.49 26.61
C ALA A 63 13.14 -0.56 27.22
N VAL A 64 13.25 -0.52 28.55
CA VAL A 64 14.26 0.26 29.26
C VAL A 64 15.65 -0.30 29.04
N GLU A 65 15.82 -1.62 29.09
CA GLU A 65 17.09 -2.29 28.84
C GLU A 65 17.57 -2.08 27.40
N LEU A 66 16.72 -2.36 26.41
CA LEU A 66 17.03 -2.13 24.99
C LEU A 66 17.31 -0.65 24.72
N GLY A 67 16.57 0.26 25.36
CA GLY A 67 16.78 1.70 25.25
C GLY A 67 18.11 2.18 25.83
N ARG A 68 18.78 1.39 26.67
CA ARG A 68 20.16 1.67 27.13
C ARG A 68 21.21 0.95 26.29
N GLY A 69 20.83 -0.13 25.61
CA GLY A 69 21.68 -0.93 24.75
C GLY A 69 21.57 -0.57 23.27
N GLU A 70 21.44 -1.60 22.44
CA GLU A 70 21.64 -1.53 20.98
C GLU A 70 20.45 -0.97 20.19
N MET A 71 19.29 -0.73 20.82
CA MET A 71 18.06 -0.32 20.11
C MET A 71 18.26 0.92 19.23
N TRP A 72 19.00 1.91 19.74
CA TRP A 72 19.25 3.15 18.99
C TRP A 72 20.13 2.94 17.77
N ALA A 73 21.06 1.98 17.82
CA ALA A 73 21.89 1.63 16.67
C ALA A 73 21.04 0.99 15.57
N HIS A 74 20.22 -0.02 15.92
CA HIS A 74 19.27 -0.63 14.97
C HIS A 74 18.30 0.40 14.39
N LEU A 75 17.77 1.29 15.23
CA LEU A 75 16.89 2.37 14.78
C LEU A 75 17.60 3.33 13.81
N ALA A 76 18.81 3.79 14.14
CA ALA A 76 19.57 4.71 13.32
C ALA A 76 19.85 4.11 11.93
N ILE A 77 20.23 2.84 11.89
CA ILE A 77 20.48 2.10 10.64
C ILE A 77 19.22 2.04 9.77
N SER A 78 18.06 1.67 10.35
CA SER A 78 16.80 1.65 9.62
C SER A 78 16.40 3.04 9.10
N LEU A 79 16.56 4.09 9.91
CA LEU A 79 16.26 5.47 9.50
C LEU A 79 17.22 5.98 8.41
N GLN A 80 18.50 5.63 8.49
CA GLN A 80 19.49 5.99 7.46
C GLN A 80 19.15 5.32 6.13
N ARG A 81 18.86 4.01 6.14
CA ARG A 81 18.42 3.27 4.94
C ARG A 81 17.16 3.91 4.35
N LEU A 82 16.17 4.19 5.20
CA LEU A 82 14.93 4.85 4.78
C LEU A 82 15.22 6.20 4.11
N LEU A 83 16.04 7.04 4.72
CA LEU A 83 16.37 8.37 4.21
C LEU A 83 17.08 8.29 2.86
N LEU A 84 18.10 7.44 2.74
CA LEU A 84 18.87 7.27 1.50
C LEU A 84 17.98 6.78 0.36
N GLY A 85 17.17 5.74 0.60
CA GLY A 85 16.27 5.22 -0.42
C GLY A 85 15.12 6.18 -0.76
N LEU A 86 14.65 6.98 0.21
CA LEU A 86 13.66 8.03 -0.03
C LEU A 86 14.25 9.15 -0.89
N VAL A 87 15.45 9.64 -0.59
CA VAL A 87 16.10 10.71 -1.38
C VAL A 87 16.36 10.22 -2.81
N ALA A 88 16.95 9.03 -2.97
CA ALA A 88 17.21 8.46 -4.29
C ALA A 88 15.93 8.19 -5.08
N GLY A 89 14.93 7.56 -4.44
CA GLY A 89 13.66 7.21 -5.09
C GLY A 89 12.78 8.43 -5.41
N VAL A 90 12.73 9.43 -4.53
CA VAL A 90 12.02 10.70 -4.78
C VAL A 90 12.72 11.48 -5.89
N GLY A 91 14.05 11.56 -5.87
CA GLY A 91 14.82 12.23 -6.92
C GLY A 91 14.58 11.59 -8.29
N ALA A 92 14.79 10.28 -8.40
CA ALA A 92 14.57 9.54 -9.65
C ALA A 92 13.10 9.62 -10.11
N GLY A 93 12.14 9.46 -9.18
CA GLY A 93 10.72 9.49 -9.49
C GLY A 93 10.22 10.88 -9.89
N ALA A 94 10.75 11.94 -9.28
CA ALA A 94 10.43 13.32 -9.65
C ALA A 94 10.93 13.65 -11.06
N VAL A 95 12.19 13.26 -11.37
CA VAL A 95 12.78 13.47 -12.70
C VAL A 95 12.00 12.69 -13.76
N LEU A 96 11.76 11.40 -13.53
CA LEU A 96 11.02 10.55 -14.46
C LEU A 96 9.57 11.04 -14.64
N GLY A 97 8.88 11.34 -13.54
CA GLY A 97 7.49 11.81 -13.56
C GLY A 97 7.36 13.18 -14.24
N ALA A 98 8.28 14.11 -14.01
CA ALA A 98 8.32 15.39 -14.71
C ALA A 98 8.57 15.20 -16.20
N TRP A 99 9.54 14.35 -16.59
CA TRP A 99 9.83 14.06 -18.00
C TRP A 99 8.62 13.47 -18.73
N LEU A 100 7.95 12.48 -18.13
CA LEU A 100 6.73 11.90 -18.66
C LEU A 100 5.59 12.94 -18.71
N GLY A 101 5.49 13.82 -17.73
CA GLY A 101 4.45 14.87 -17.69
C GLY A 101 4.65 15.97 -18.72
N PHE A 102 5.89 16.36 -19.03
CA PHE A 102 6.18 17.38 -20.03
C PHE A 102 6.12 16.87 -21.47
N SER A 103 6.42 15.58 -21.70
CA SER A 103 6.51 14.99 -23.03
C SER A 103 5.43 13.95 -23.27
N GLN A 104 4.45 14.27 -24.13
CA GLN A 104 3.44 13.31 -24.57
C GLN A 104 4.04 12.11 -25.32
N ARG A 105 5.23 12.27 -25.93
CA ARG A 105 5.94 11.17 -26.58
C ARG A 105 6.53 10.22 -25.54
N ALA A 106 7.17 10.77 -24.50
CA ALA A 106 7.70 9.98 -23.39
C ALA A 106 6.58 9.27 -22.63
N GLU A 107 5.48 9.97 -22.32
CA GLU A 107 4.27 9.37 -21.73
C GLU A 107 3.78 8.18 -22.57
N ARG A 108 3.68 8.33 -23.89
CA ARG A 108 3.17 7.26 -24.77
C ARG A 108 4.13 6.06 -24.87
N LEU A 109 5.44 6.27 -24.88
CA LEU A 109 6.44 5.21 -25.08
C LEU A 109 6.84 4.51 -23.78
N VAL A 110 7.05 5.26 -22.69
CA VAL A 110 7.67 4.73 -21.47
C VAL A 110 6.63 4.35 -20.41
N LEU A 111 5.51 5.07 -20.32
CA LEU A 111 4.48 4.81 -19.31
C LEU A 111 3.92 3.37 -19.36
N PRO A 112 3.69 2.74 -20.53
CA PRO A 112 3.21 1.36 -20.58
C PRO A 112 4.18 0.38 -19.90
N THR A 113 5.47 0.45 -20.23
CA THR A 113 6.53 -0.37 -19.61
C THR A 113 6.63 -0.08 -18.12
N PHE A 114 6.64 1.19 -17.74
CA PHE A 114 6.70 1.61 -16.35
C PHE A 114 5.52 1.04 -15.54
N ASN A 115 4.30 1.14 -16.07
CA ASN A 115 3.11 0.58 -15.44
C ASN A 115 3.13 -0.94 -15.36
N ALA A 116 3.72 -1.64 -16.33
CA ALA A 116 3.87 -3.09 -16.28
C ALA A 116 4.81 -3.51 -15.13
N LEU A 117 5.96 -2.86 -15.01
CA LEU A 117 6.93 -3.10 -13.93
C LEU A 117 6.43 -2.64 -12.55
N ALA A 118 5.59 -1.60 -12.52
CA ALA A 118 4.94 -1.10 -11.31
C ALA A 118 3.84 -2.03 -10.78
N GLN A 119 3.23 -2.86 -11.64
CA GLN A 119 2.21 -3.83 -11.22
C GLN A 119 2.79 -5.00 -10.44
N ILE A 120 4.05 -5.35 -10.66
CA ILE A 120 4.76 -6.36 -9.87
C ILE A 120 5.05 -5.75 -8.48
N PRO A 121 4.44 -6.28 -7.39
CA PRO A 121 4.66 -5.79 -6.04
C PRO A 121 6.13 -5.80 -5.67
N THR A 122 6.60 -4.80 -4.92
CA THR A 122 8.03 -4.67 -4.58
C THR A 122 8.61 -5.94 -3.95
N LEU A 123 7.83 -6.65 -3.14
CA LEU A 123 8.27 -7.90 -2.52
C LEU A 123 8.60 -8.99 -3.54
N ALA A 124 7.84 -9.11 -4.62
CA ALA A 124 8.09 -10.13 -5.64
C ALA A 124 9.44 -9.92 -6.38
N TRP A 125 10.02 -8.71 -6.31
CA TRP A 125 11.36 -8.44 -6.83
C TRP A 125 12.48 -8.94 -5.93
N VAL A 126 12.22 -9.23 -4.66
CA VAL A 126 13.27 -9.51 -3.67
C VAL A 126 14.12 -10.72 -4.05
N PRO A 127 13.57 -11.89 -4.46
CA PRO A 127 14.40 -13.03 -4.83
C PRO A 127 15.30 -12.75 -6.04
N LEU A 128 14.78 -12.03 -7.04
CA LEU A 128 15.58 -11.59 -8.19
C LEU A 128 16.72 -10.66 -7.76
N PHE A 129 16.41 -9.65 -6.94
CA PHE A 129 17.42 -8.72 -6.44
C PHE A 129 18.44 -9.36 -5.51
N MET A 130 18.06 -10.39 -4.75
CA MET A 130 18.99 -11.17 -3.92
C MET A 130 20.03 -11.88 -4.77
N VAL A 131 19.64 -12.47 -5.90
CA VAL A 131 20.58 -13.11 -6.81
C VAL A 131 21.42 -12.06 -7.57
N LEU A 132 20.81 -10.95 -7.98
CA LEU A 132 21.48 -9.92 -8.80
C LEU A 132 22.53 -9.12 -8.01
N PHE A 133 22.19 -8.71 -6.79
CA PHE A 133 23.00 -7.79 -5.98
C PHE A 133 23.63 -8.46 -4.76
N GLY A 134 23.28 -9.72 -4.48
CA GLY A 134 23.62 -10.40 -3.24
C GLY A 134 22.75 -9.93 -2.05
N ILE A 135 22.93 -10.60 -0.90
CA ILE A 135 22.34 -10.18 0.36
C ILE A 135 23.25 -9.11 0.99
N GLY A 136 22.79 -7.86 1.04
CA GLY A 136 23.58 -6.75 1.56
C GLY A 136 22.82 -5.42 1.53
N GLU A 137 23.55 -4.31 1.72
CA GLU A 137 22.95 -2.97 1.72
C GLU A 137 22.36 -2.56 0.37
N VAL A 138 23.00 -2.98 -0.73
CA VAL A 138 22.53 -2.67 -2.10
C VAL A 138 21.14 -3.23 -2.35
N LEU A 139 20.88 -4.49 -1.97
CA LEU A 139 19.56 -5.12 -2.06
C LEU A 139 18.49 -4.28 -1.35
N LYS A 140 18.76 -3.89 -0.10
CA LYS A 140 17.83 -3.13 0.74
C LYS A 140 17.51 -1.77 0.11
N LEU A 141 18.54 -1.07 -0.37
CA LEU A 141 18.40 0.23 -1.02
C LEU A 141 17.65 0.13 -2.36
N VAL A 142 17.93 -0.87 -3.20
CA VAL A 142 17.24 -1.03 -4.50
C VAL A 142 15.76 -1.38 -4.30
N VAL A 143 15.44 -2.28 -3.38
CA VAL A 143 14.06 -2.61 -2.98
C VAL A 143 13.33 -1.35 -2.53
N LEU A 144 13.98 -0.55 -1.68
CA LEU A 144 13.41 0.69 -1.16
C LEU A 144 13.19 1.75 -2.26
N VAL A 145 14.18 1.96 -3.12
CA VAL A 145 14.08 2.87 -4.28
C VAL A 145 12.94 2.43 -5.20
N LYS A 146 12.80 1.12 -5.48
CA LYS A 146 11.67 0.57 -6.26
C LYS A 146 10.32 0.84 -5.62
N ALA A 147 10.20 0.77 -4.29
CA ALA A 147 8.96 1.10 -3.58
C ALA A 147 8.61 2.59 -3.67
N VAL A 148 9.62 3.48 -3.60
CA VAL A 148 9.44 4.93 -3.57
C VAL A 148 9.23 5.52 -4.97
N ILE A 149 9.96 5.04 -5.98
CA ILE A 149 9.97 5.63 -7.32
C ILE A 149 8.60 5.59 -8.00
N VAL A 150 7.82 4.53 -7.77
CA VAL A 150 6.52 4.30 -8.41
C VAL A 150 5.49 5.38 -8.05
N PRO A 151 5.10 5.55 -6.78
CA PRO A 151 4.11 6.56 -6.40
C PRO A 151 4.58 7.98 -6.73
N VAL A 152 5.87 8.32 -6.56
CA VAL A 152 6.39 9.66 -6.89
C VAL A 152 6.28 9.94 -8.38
N THR A 153 6.69 9.00 -9.23
CA THR A 153 6.62 9.15 -10.70
C THR A 153 5.18 9.40 -11.15
N LEU A 154 4.24 8.55 -10.74
CA LEU A 154 2.84 8.63 -11.17
C LEU A 154 2.17 9.92 -10.71
N HIS A 155 2.40 10.33 -9.46
CA HIS A 155 1.81 11.55 -8.93
C HIS A 155 2.42 12.82 -9.51
N THR A 156 3.74 12.83 -9.74
CA THR A 156 4.43 13.95 -10.40
C THR A 156 3.97 14.10 -11.84
N LEU A 157 3.86 12.98 -12.57
CA LEU A 157 3.33 12.92 -13.93
C LEU A 157 1.95 13.59 -14.00
N VAL A 158 1.01 13.17 -13.14
CA VAL A 158 -0.34 13.73 -13.17
C VAL A 158 -0.35 15.21 -12.80
N GLY A 159 0.39 15.60 -11.75
CA GLY A 159 0.47 17.00 -11.32
C GLY A 159 0.97 17.92 -12.43
N VAL A 160 2.04 17.51 -13.12
CA VAL A 160 2.61 18.27 -14.22
C VAL A 160 1.68 18.29 -15.43
N ARG A 161 1.09 17.15 -15.81
CA ARG A 161 0.22 17.03 -16.98
C ARG A 161 -1.10 17.79 -16.84
N ASP A 162 -1.74 17.69 -15.67
CA ASP A 162 -3.06 18.30 -15.46
C ASP A 162 -2.96 19.82 -15.28
N ALA A 163 -1.82 20.34 -14.79
CA ALA A 163 -1.57 21.77 -14.67
C ALA A 163 -1.31 22.47 -16.02
N GLN A 164 -0.72 21.77 -16.99
CA GLN A 164 -0.21 22.37 -18.24
C GLN A 164 -1.24 23.11 -19.12
N PRO A 165 -2.43 22.56 -19.45
CA PRO A 165 -3.25 23.12 -20.52
C PRO A 165 -3.72 24.55 -20.22
N ARG A 166 -4.29 24.76 -19.03
CA ARG A 166 -4.83 26.06 -18.61
C ARG A 166 -3.72 27.08 -18.34
N LEU A 167 -2.61 26.64 -17.73
CA LEU A 167 -1.50 27.53 -17.39
C LEU A 167 -0.68 27.95 -18.62
N ARG A 168 -0.60 27.11 -19.66
CA ARG A 168 0.04 27.46 -20.94
C ARG A 168 -0.76 28.52 -21.69
N GLU A 169 -2.09 28.41 -21.72
CA GLU A 169 -2.95 29.43 -22.32
C GLU A 169 -2.80 30.77 -21.60
N ALA A 170 -2.87 30.78 -20.27
CA ALA A 170 -2.63 31.99 -19.47
C ALA A 170 -1.23 32.58 -19.68
N ALA A 171 -0.19 31.75 -19.72
CA ALA A 171 1.17 32.20 -19.98
C ALA A 171 1.37 32.75 -21.40
N ALA A 172 0.68 32.20 -22.40
CA ALA A 172 0.72 32.71 -23.77
C ALA A 172 0.10 34.12 -23.86
N VAL A 173 -1.03 34.34 -23.17
CA VAL A 173 -1.66 35.67 -23.08
C VAL A 173 -0.73 36.68 -22.40
N LEU A 174 -0.06 36.27 -21.31
CA LEU A 174 0.89 37.10 -20.57
C LEU A 174 2.29 37.17 -21.20
N ARG A 175 2.50 36.51 -22.35
CA ARG A 175 3.81 36.39 -23.03
C ARG A 175 4.97 35.97 -22.11
N LEU A 176 4.69 35.07 -21.17
CA LEU A 176 5.70 34.60 -20.22
C LEU A 176 6.70 33.64 -20.91
N PRO A 177 8.01 33.78 -20.66
CA PRO A 177 9.00 32.83 -21.14
C PRO A 177 8.85 31.45 -20.47
N THR A 178 9.27 30.39 -21.16
CA THR A 178 9.07 29.00 -20.75
C THR A 178 9.66 28.66 -19.37
N HIS A 179 10.78 29.29 -18.99
CA HIS A 179 11.38 29.09 -17.67
C HIS A 179 10.51 29.68 -16.54
N LEU A 180 9.83 30.81 -16.77
CA LEU A 180 8.87 31.38 -15.81
C LEU A 180 7.59 30.56 -15.75
N LEU A 181 7.10 30.07 -16.89
CA LEU A 181 6.00 29.11 -16.93
C LEU A 181 6.30 27.88 -16.06
N VAL A 182 7.48 27.27 -16.21
CA VAL A 182 7.84 26.08 -15.43
C VAL A 182 8.03 26.42 -13.95
N ARG A 183 8.85 27.43 -13.62
CA ARG A 183 9.21 27.74 -12.22
C ARG A 183 8.09 28.38 -11.42
N ARG A 184 7.29 29.28 -12.01
CA ARG A 184 6.29 30.07 -11.27
C ARG A 184 4.86 29.56 -11.42
N LEU A 185 4.55 28.80 -12.47
CA LEU A 185 3.19 28.31 -12.70
C LEU A 185 3.12 26.79 -12.52
N ILE A 186 3.88 26.03 -13.30
CA ILE A 186 3.74 24.56 -13.35
C ILE A 186 4.28 23.89 -12.07
N LEU A 187 5.48 24.24 -11.60
CA LEU A 187 6.05 23.65 -10.39
C LEU A 187 5.17 23.88 -9.15
N PRO A 188 4.70 25.12 -8.85
CA PRO A 188 3.77 25.36 -7.75
C PRO A 188 2.43 24.62 -7.92
N ALA A 189 1.90 24.51 -9.15
CA ALA A 189 0.66 23.79 -9.41
C ALA A 189 0.80 22.27 -9.28
N ALA A 190 1.98 21.71 -9.58
CA ALA A 190 2.27 20.29 -9.47
C ALA A 190 2.68 19.87 -8.04
N LEU A 191 3.12 20.83 -7.20
CA LEU A 191 3.61 20.58 -5.84
C LEU A 191 2.62 19.79 -4.95
N PRO A 192 1.30 20.07 -4.94
CA PRO A 192 0.35 19.27 -4.15
C PRO A 192 0.30 17.81 -4.56
N ALA A 193 0.31 17.53 -5.86
CA ALA A 193 0.30 16.17 -6.38
C ALA A 193 1.62 15.47 -6.05
N PHE A 194 2.76 16.15 -6.24
CA PHE A 194 4.08 15.66 -5.85
C PHE A 194 4.15 15.29 -4.36
N LEU A 195 3.71 16.18 -3.46
CA LEU A 195 3.70 15.91 -2.02
C LEU A 195 2.77 14.74 -1.64
N ALA A 196 1.63 14.60 -2.32
CA ALA A 196 0.79 13.41 -2.17
C ALA A 196 1.53 12.13 -2.60
N GLY A 197 2.30 12.20 -3.70
CA GLY A 197 3.20 11.14 -4.15
C GLY A 197 4.26 10.79 -3.10
N VAL A 198 4.95 11.79 -2.55
CA VAL A 198 5.95 11.62 -1.48
C VAL A 198 5.35 10.98 -0.24
N ARG A 199 4.11 11.35 0.14
CA ARG A 199 3.41 10.74 1.28
C ARG A 199 3.15 9.25 1.06
N LEU A 200 2.66 8.88 -0.12
CA LEU A 200 2.45 7.48 -0.47
C LEU A 200 3.78 6.73 -0.57
N ALA A 201 4.82 7.38 -1.09
CA ALA A 201 6.16 6.82 -1.22
C ALA A 201 6.81 6.56 0.14
N LEU A 202 6.63 7.45 1.12
CA LEU A 202 7.13 7.23 2.48
C LEU A 202 6.47 6.03 3.13
N ALA A 203 5.14 5.90 3.00
CA ALA A 203 4.41 4.76 3.53
C ALA A 203 4.83 3.44 2.85
N ALA A 204 4.96 3.43 1.52
CA ALA A 204 5.41 2.26 0.77
C ALA A 204 6.88 1.91 1.05
N GLY A 205 7.74 2.92 1.20
CA GLY A 205 9.14 2.74 1.54
C GLY A 205 9.32 2.19 2.96
N TRP A 206 8.56 2.69 3.92
CA TRP A 206 8.58 2.18 5.30
C TRP A 206 8.16 0.70 5.38
N THR A 207 7.07 0.32 4.72
CA THR A 207 6.62 -1.08 4.72
C THR A 207 7.58 -1.99 3.98
N SER A 208 8.16 -1.53 2.86
CA SER A 208 9.13 -2.29 2.08
C SER A 208 10.48 -2.44 2.79
N LEU A 209 10.93 -1.40 3.51
CA LEU A 209 12.14 -1.45 4.33
C LEU A 209 11.99 -2.49 5.43
N LEU A 210 10.89 -2.44 6.19
CA LEU A 210 10.66 -3.42 7.25
C LEU A 210 10.58 -4.84 6.69
N ALA A 211 9.91 -5.04 5.56
CA ALA A 211 9.86 -6.34 4.92
C ALA A 211 11.25 -6.86 4.51
N VAL A 212 12.10 -6.05 3.88
CA VAL A 212 13.44 -6.50 3.48
C VAL A 212 14.36 -6.70 4.69
N GLU A 213 14.23 -5.90 5.75
CA GLU A 213 14.98 -6.10 7.00
C GLU A 213 14.58 -7.38 7.72
N LEU A 214 13.29 -7.74 7.71
CA LEU A 214 12.80 -9.01 8.25
C LEU A 214 13.30 -10.22 7.45
N LEU A 215 13.50 -10.07 6.13
CA LEU A 215 13.85 -11.19 5.26
C LEU A 215 15.36 -11.41 5.14
N ALA A 216 16.13 -10.32 5.04
CA ALA A 216 17.50 -10.36 4.52
C ALA A 216 18.38 -9.24 5.07
N SER A 217 18.42 -9.10 6.39
CA SER A 217 19.30 -8.14 7.06
C SER A 217 19.92 -8.73 8.31
N SER A 218 21.11 -8.23 8.67
CA SER A 218 21.83 -8.51 9.91
C SER A 218 21.72 -7.37 10.93
N GLU A 219 21.07 -6.27 10.55
CA GLU A 219 20.94 -5.05 11.35
C GLU A 219 19.62 -4.34 11.03
N GLY A 220 19.21 -3.40 11.89
CA GLY A 220 17.93 -2.70 11.76
C GLY A 220 16.81 -3.27 12.63
N LEU A 221 15.68 -2.56 12.70
CA LEU A 221 14.53 -2.93 13.52
C LEU A 221 13.88 -4.24 13.05
N GLY A 222 13.78 -4.45 11.73
CA GLY A 222 13.23 -5.70 11.21
C GLY A 222 14.08 -6.91 11.61
N TYR A 223 15.41 -6.80 11.53
CA TYR A 223 16.32 -7.86 11.98
C TYR A 223 16.12 -8.16 13.47
N LEU A 224 16.11 -7.13 14.32
CA LEU A 224 15.95 -7.28 15.77
C LEU A 224 14.65 -8.02 16.13
N MET A 225 13.56 -7.77 15.39
CA MET A 225 12.31 -8.50 15.55
C MET A 225 12.41 -9.99 15.20
N VAL A 226 13.07 -10.33 14.09
CA VAL A 226 13.22 -11.73 13.69
C VAL A 226 14.13 -12.47 14.66
N TRP A 227 15.23 -11.84 15.07
CA TRP A 227 16.17 -12.39 16.03
C TRP A 227 15.51 -12.65 17.39
N ALA A 228 14.80 -11.65 17.93
CA ALA A 228 14.05 -11.80 19.18
C ALA A 228 13.01 -12.93 19.11
N ARG A 229 12.28 -13.02 17.99
CA ARG A 229 11.33 -14.11 17.74
C ARG A 229 12.00 -15.48 17.70
N GLN A 230 13.17 -15.61 17.06
CA GLN A 230 13.92 -16.87 17.00
C GLN A 230 14.35 -17.33 18.40
N LEU A 231 14.64 -16.39 19.30
CA LEU A 231 14.97 -16.66 20.71
C LEU A 231 13.73 -16.76 21.62
N PHE A 232 12.51 -16.71 21.06
CA PHE A 232 11.25 -16.67 21.80
C PHE A 232 11.14 -15.51 22.80
N MET A 233 11.90 -14.42 22.58
CA MET A 233 11.83 -13.16 23.32
C MET A 233 10.75 -12.25 22.75
N LEU A 234 9.49 -12.63 22.92
CA LEU A 234 8.37 -11.87 22.35
C LEU A 234 8.16 -10.51 23.03
N ASP A 235 8.66 -10.33 24.24
CA ASP A 235 8.74 -9.03 24.91
C ASP A 235 9.49 -8.00 24.05
N ILE A 236 10.67 -8.36 23.55
CA ILE A 236 11.43 -7.52 22.61
C ILE A 236 10.65 -7.29 21.31
N VAL A 237 9.93 -8.31 20.80
CA VAL A 237 9.08 -8.16 19.61
C VAL A 237 7.98 -7.11 19.84
N PHE A 238 7.32 -7.11 21.01
CA PHE A 238 6.35 -6.08 21.37
C PHE A 238 6.98 -4.68 21.44
N VAL A 239 8.18 -4.56 22.02
CA VAL A 239 8.91 -3.28 22.05
C VAL A 239 9.19 -2.80 20.63
N CYS A 240 9.69 -3.67 19.74
CA CYS A 240 9.98 -3.31 18.36
C CYS A 240 8.71 -2.87 17.59
N ILE A 241 7.59 -3.56 17.76
CA ILE A 241 6.30 -3.19 17.17
C ILE A 241 5.85 -1.80 17.66
N ALA A 242 6.00 -1.54 18.96
CA ALA A 242 5.68 -0.23 19.54
C ALA A 242 6.56 0.88 18.95
N VAL A 243 7.88 0.66 18.88
CA VAL A 243 8.84 1.60 18.28
C VAL A 243 8.50 1.87 16.81
N ILE A 244 8.24 0.82 16.02
CA ILE A 244 7.82 0.93 14.62
C ILE A 244 6.53 1.74 14.47
N GLY A 245 5.52 1.48 15.32
CA GLY A 245 4.26 2.21 15.32
C GLY A 245 4.42 3.69 15.68
N VAL A 246 5.26 4.00 16.68
CA VAL A 246 5.59 5.38 17.07
C VAL A 246 6.30 6.11 15.94
N LEU A 247 7.29 5.48 15.30
CA LEU A 247 8.00 6.09 14.17
C LEU A 247 7.08 6.33 12.97
N GLY A 248 6.25 5.34 12.60
CA GLY A 248 5.25 5.52 11.54
C GLY A 248 4.31 6.69 11.83
N LEU A 249 3.87 6.85 13.09
CA LEU A 249 3.08 7.99 13.54
C LEU A 249 3.84 9.32 13.45
N LEU A 250 5.11 9.35 13.86
CA LEU A 250 5.95 10.55 13.78
C LEU A 250 6.19 10.97 12.33
N MET A 251 6.45 10.01 11.45
CA MET A 251 6.65 10.21 10.02
C MET A 251 5.39 10.77 9.34
N ASP A 252 4.21 10.19 9.62
CA ASP A 252 2.94 10.66 9.05
C ASP A 252 2.58 12.08 9.56
N ARG A 253 2.84 12.36 10.85
CA ARG A 253 2.66 13.71 11.42
C ARG A 253 3.65 14.72 10.85
N GLY A 254 4.92 14.33 10.70
CA GLY A 254 5.97 15.17 10.11
C GLY A 254 5.62 15.57 8.68
N LEU A 255 5.17 14.62 7.86
CA LEU A 255 4.66 14.91 6.52
C LEU A 255 3.38 15.75 6.55
N GLY A 256 2.45 15.48 7.47
CA GLY A 256 1.24 16.28 7.63
C GLY A 256 1.53 17.74 8.02
N TRP A 257 2.60 17.97 8.79
CA TRP A 257 3.08 19.31 9.12
C TRP A 257 3.75 19.98 7.92
N LEU A 258 4.60 19.26 7.20
CA LEU A 258 5.27 19.75 6.00
C LEU A 258 4.26 20.16 4.92
N ASP A 259 3.23 19.35 4.72
CA ASP A 259 2.14 19.59 3.77
C ASP A 259 1.42 20.92 4.06
N ARG A 260 1.05 21.17 5.33
CA ARG A 260 0.41 22.43 5.75
C ARG A 260 1.32 23.65 5.63
N ARG A 261 2.63 23.47 5.80
CA ARG A 261 3.60 24.56 5.73
C ARG A 261 3.90 24.94 4.27
N LEU A 262 4.01 23.95 3.39
CA LEU A 262 4.33 24.15 1.97
C LEU A 262 3.10 24.49 1.12
N LEU A 263 1.92 23.98 1.46
CA LEU A 263 0.68 24.20 0.71
C LEU A 263 -0.23 25.19 1.45
N HIS A 264 -0.21 26.45 0.99
CA HIS A 264 -1.07 27.51 1.53
C HIS A 264 -2.41 27.64 0.78
N TRP A 265 -2.57 27.01 -0.40
CA TRP A 265 -3.72 27.22 -1.28
C TRP A 265 -4.72 26.04 -1.34
N PRO A 266 -6.04 26.27 -1.48
CA PRO A 266 -7.05 25.21 -1.49
C PRO A 266 -7.00 24.33 -2.75
N HIS A 267 -7.24 23.03 -2.58
CA HIS A 267 -7.18 22.01 -3.65
C HIS A 267 -8.43 21.97 -4.53
N PRO A 268 -8.27 21.81 -5.86
CA PRO A 268 -9.21 21.05 -6.67
C PRO A 268 -8.62 19.66 -7.01
N ALA A 269 -9.44 18.64 -6.70
CA ALA A 269 -9.47 17.24 -7.13
C ALA A 269 -8.16 16.47 -7.40
N THR A 270 -8.03 15.37 -6.65
CA THR A 270 -7.30 14.13 -6.97
C THR A 270 -6.86 14.01 -8.43
N ALA A 271 -5.54 13.95 -8.62
CA ALA A 271 -4.85 13.45 -9.79
C ALA A 271 -5.51 12.17 -10.33
N GLN A 272 -6.49 12.29 -11.22
CA GLN A 272 -7.05 11.16 -11.95
C GLN A 272 -6.28 11.09 -13.26
N LEU A 273 -5.50 10.03 -13.43
CA LEU A 273 -4.94 9.67 -14.73
C LEU A 273 -6.12 9.45 -15.70
N ARG A 274 -6.58 10.51 -16.40
CA ARG A 274 -7.38 10.33 -17.60
C ARG A 274 -6.49 9.70 -18.64
N VAL A 275 -6.51 8.37 -18.68
CA VAL A 275 -5.99 7.62 -19.81
C VAL A 275 -6.92 7.94 -20.98
N ARG A 276 -6.45 8.74 -21.93
CA ARG A 276 -7.17 8.89 -23.20
C ARG A 276 -7.15 7.52 -23.88
N PRO A 277 -8.30 6.96 -24.29
CA PRO A 277 -8.29 5.70 -25.02
C PRO A 277 -7.51 5.90 -26.31
N LEU A 278 -6.35 5.25 -26.42
CA LEU A 278 -5.57 5.22 -27.65
C LEU A 278 -6.40 4.45 -28.69
N LEU A 279 -6.64 5.05 -29.86
CA LEU A 279 -7.35 4.44 -30.98
C LEU A 279 -6.34 3.96 -32.04
N GLY A 280 -6.57 2.77 -32.60
CA GLY A 280 -5.82 2.23 -33.75
C GLY A 280 -4.31 2.15 -33.58
N TRP A 281 -3.57 2.62 -34.59
CA TRP A 281 -2.10 2.61 -34.72
C TRP A 281 -1.34 3.24 -33.54
N GLN A 282 -1.98 4.14 -32.77
CA GLN A 282 -1.36 4.75 -31.59
C GLN A 282 -1.11 3.75 -30.44
N ARG A 283 -1.87 2.64 -30.38
CA ARG A 283 -1.59 1.54 -29.44
C ARG A 283 -0.33 0.77 -29.82
N LEU A 284 -0.10 0.56 -31.12
CA LEU A 284 1.09 -0.13 -31.62
C LEU A 284 2.36 0.67 -31.28
N HIS A 285 2.33 1.99 -31.44
CA HIS A 285 3.44 2.86 -31.02
C HIS A 285 3.74 2.77 -29.51
N ALA A 286 2.71 2.63 -28.66
CA ALA A 286 2.89 2.49 -27.22
C ALA A 286 3.50 1.12 -26.82
N LEU A 287 3.31 0.09 -27.64
CA LEU A 287 3.91 -1.23 -27.46
C LEU A 287 5.34 -1.33 -28.02
N GLY A 288 5.76 -0.36 -28.84
CA GLY A 288 7.07 -0.37 -29.49
C GLY A 288 8.24 -0.46 -28.50
N LEU A 289 8.23 0.33 -27.42
CA LEU A 289 9.30 0.29 -26.42
C LEU A 289 9.29 -0.99 -25.55
N PRO A 290 8.15 -1.46 -25.01
CA PRO A 290 8.08 -2.78 -24.37
C PRO A 290 8.62 -3.91 -25.27
N LEU A 291 8.20 -3.96 -26.54
CA LEU A 291 8.65 -4.99 -27.48
C LEU A 291 10.14 -4.85 -27.81
N ALA A 292 10.63 -3.62 -28.03
CA ALA A 292 12.05 -3.37 -28.27
C ALA A 292 12.92 -3.80 -27.08
N LEU A 293 12.48 -3.56 -25.84
CA LEU A 293 13.18 -4.02 -24.64
C LEU A 293 13.18 -5.55 -24.53
N LEU A 294 12.07 -6.22 -24.85
CA LEU A 294 12.00 -7.68 -24.87
C LEU A 294 12.92 -8.28 -25.94
N VAL A 295 12.96 -7.70 -27.14
CA VAL A 295 13.88 -8.12 -28.21
C VAL A 295 15.32 -7.88 -27.78
N LEU A 296 15.64 -6.70 -27.24
CA LEU A 296 16.99 -6.39 -26.75
C LEU A 296 17.41 -7.36 -25.63
N TRP A 297 16.52 -7.68 -24.71
CA TRP A 297 16.77 -8.66 -23.64
C TRP A 297 16.99 -10.07 -24.20
N GLN A 298 16.18 -10.48 -25.18
CA GLN A 298 16.36 -11.76 -25.87
C GLN A 298 17.73 -11.84 -26.58
N LEU A 299 18.10 -10.79 -27.31
CA LEU A 299 19.39 -10.73 -28.00
C LEU A 299 20.56 -10.68 -27.01
N ALA A 300 20.46 -9.89 -25.94
CA ALA A 300 21.47 -9.81 -24.90
C ALA A 300 21.74 -11.17 -24.25
N SER A 301 20.69 -11.97 -24.04
CA SER A 301 20.81 -13.32 -23.48
C SER A 301 21.40 -14.30 -24.51
N GLN A 302 20.95 -14.23 -25.77
CA GLN A 302 21.45 -15.10 -26.85
C GLN A 302 22.93 -14.87 -27.18
N TYR A 303 23.39 -13.62 -27.16
CA TYR A 303 24.78 -13.25 -27.44
C TYR A 303 25.68 -13.26 -26.19
N GLY A 304 25.17 -13.67 -25.03
CA GLY A 304 25.94 -13.75 -23.79
C GLY A 304 26.40 -12.39 -23.24
N TRP A 305 25.69 -11.31 -23.53
CA TRP A 305 25.97 -9.98 -22.93
C TRP A 305 25.66 -9.95 -21.43
N VAL A 306 24.78 -10.86 -20.98
CA VAL A 306 24.40 -11.05 -19.58
C VAL A 306 24.49 -12.54 -19.25
N ASP A 307 24.94 -12.85 -18.03
CA ASP A 307 24.97 -14.23 -17.54
C ASP A 307 23.53 -14.81 -17.51
N ALA A 308 23.34 -15.93 -18.21
CA ALA A 308 22.06 -16.61 -18.32
C ALA A 308 21.57 -17.14 -16.96
N ASN A 309 22.47 -17.36 -16.00
CA ASN A 309 22.12 -17.74 -14.63
C ASN A 309 21.59 -16.57 -13.80
N ILE A 310 21.74 -15.33 -14.29
CA ILE A 310 21.29 -14.12 -13.60
C ILE A 310 20.03 -13.59 -14.28
N LEU A 311 20.04 -13.49 -15.61
CA LEU A 311 18.95 -12.95 -16.40
C LEU A 311 18.60 -13.90 -17.55
N VAL A 312 17.67 -14.81 -17.27
CA VAL A 312 17.15 -15.79 -18.25
C VAL A 312 16.48 -15.08 -19.42
N ALA A 313 16.58 -15.66 -20.62
CA ALA A 313 15.97 -15.11 -21.82
C ALA A 313 14.43 -15.03 -21.67
N PRO A 314 13.76 -13.96 -22.16
CA PRO A 314 12.32 -13.82 -22.02
C PRO A 314 11.53 -14.96 -22.67
N LEU A 315 12.02 -15.53 -23.78
CA LEU A 315 11.39 -16.70 -24.39
C LEU A 315 11.45 -17.94 -23.48
N GLU A 316 12.57 -18.13 -22.77
CA GLU A 316 12.74 -19.22 -21.82
C GLU A 316 11.88 -19.00 -20.57
N VAL A 317 11.72 -17.76 -20.10
CA VAL A 317 10.75 -17.43 -19.05
C VAL A 317 9.33 -17.84 -19.46
N VAL A 318 8.94 -17.57 -20.72
CA VAL A 318 7.63 -18.00 -21.25
C VAL A 318 7.54 -19.53 -21.33
N HIS A 319 8.58 -20.21 -21.80
CA HIS A 319 8.62 -21.68 -21.84
C HIS A 319 8.53 -22.29 -20.45
N SER A 320 9.31 -21.83 -19.47
CA SER A 320 9.25 -22.29 -18.08
C SER A 320 7.90 -21.98 -17.42
N THR A 321 7.30 -20.84 -17.75
CA THR A 321 5.94 -20.50 -17.30
C THR A 321 4.94 -21.49 -17.88
N TRP A 322 5.02 -21.78 -19.17
CA TRP A 322 4.11 -22.71 -19.85
C TRP A 322 4.28 -24.15 -19.34
N ALA A 323 5.52 -24.64 -19.25
CA ALA A 323 5.85 -25.95 -18.68
C ALA A 323 5.37 -26.09 -17.24
N GLY A 324 5.63 -25.09 -16.39
CA GLY A 324 5.18 -25.10 -15.01
C GLY A 324 3.65 -25.03 -14.85
N VAL A 325 2.93 -24.45 -15.83
CA VAL A 325 1.47 -24.49 -15.89
C VAL A 325 0.97 -25.88 -16.27
N LEU A 326 1.58 -26.52 -17.27
CA LEU A 326 1.24 -27.87 -17.73
C LEU A 326 1.51 -28.93 -16.65
N ASP A 327 2.66 -28.86 -16.00
CA ASP A 327 3.08 -29.82 -14.97
C ASP A 327 2.41 -29.57 -13.60
N GLY A 328 1.52 -28.59 -13.51
CA GLY A 328 0.74 -28.28 -12.31
C GLY A 328 1.49 -27.51 -11.22
N THR A 329 2.82 -27.34 -11.34
CA THR A 329 3.66 -26.72 -10.31
C THR A 329 3.29 -25.25 -10.08
N LEU A 330 3.25 -24.44 -11.15
CA LEU A 330 2.92 -23.02 -11.06
C LEU A 330 1.42 -22.79 -10.87
N SER A 331 0.57 -23.58 -11.54
CA SER A 331 -0.89 -23.44 -11.45
C SER A 331 -1.41 -23.84 -10.06
N GLY A 332 -0.90 -24.92 -9.48
CA GLY A 332 -1.20 -25.33 -8.11
C GLY A 332 -0.74 -24.30 -7.09
N ALA A 333 0.49 -23.79 -7.22
CA ALA A 333 0.99 -22.73 -6.36
C ALA A 333 0.17 -21.43 -6.48
N LEU A 334 -0.19 -21.03 -7.69
CA LEU A 334 -1.04 -19.87 -7.94
C LEU A 334 -2.43 -20.05 -7.31
N ALA A 335 -3.03 -21.23 -7.44
CA ALA A 335 -4.33 -21.53 -6.85
C ALA A 335 -4.29 -21.41 -5.31
N VAL A 336 -3.23 -21.91 -4.68
CA VAL A 336 -3.02 -21.75 -3.22
C VAL A 336 -2.89 -20.28 -2.85
N SER A 337 -2.09 -19.50 -3.57
CA SER A 337 -1.93 -18.06 -3.28
C SER A 337 -3.23 -17.27 -3.49
N VAL A 338 -3.96 -17.53 -4.58
CA VAL A 338 -5.26 -16.90 -4.83
C VAL A 338 -6.26 -17.31 -3.75
N GLY A 339 -6.28 -18.59 -3.35
CA GLY A 339 -7.11 -19.10 -2.26
C GLY A 339 -6.84 -18.39 -0.94
N ARG A 340 -5.57 -18.16 -0.59
CA ARG A 340 -5.17 -17.38 0.59
C ARG A 340 -5.58 -15.92 0.50
N ALA A 341 -5.42 -15.30 -0.67
CA ALA A 341 -5.83 -13.91 -0.90
C ALA A 341 -7.34 -13.73 -0.72
N LEU A 342 -8.14 -14.63 -1.29
CA LEU A 342 -9.60 -14.61 -1.16
C LEU A 342 -10.06 -14.98 0.25
N GLY A 343 -9.46 -16.00 0.88
CA GLY A 343 -9.77 -16.39 2.25
C GLY A 343 -9.48 -15.28 3.26
N GLY A 344 -8.31 -14.65 3.16
CA GLY A 344 -7.97 -13.48 3.97
C GLY A 344 -8.86 -12.27 3.69
N LEU A 345 -9.19 -12.00 2.41
CA LEU A 345 -10.14 -10.94 2.07
C LEU A 345 -11.54 -11.20 2.65
N LEU A 346 -12.03 -12.44 2.64
CA LEU A 346 -13.30 -12.78 3.26
C LEU A 346 -13.26 -12.57 4.78
N LEU A 347 -12.21 -13.02 5.44
CA LEU A 347 -12.07 -12.95 6.90
C LEU A 347 -11.87 -11.49 7.36
N GLY A 348 -10.82 -10.84 6.87
CA GLY A 348 -10.47 -9.46 7.23
C GLY A 348 -11.40 -8.42 6.60
N GLY A 349 -11.86 -8.65 5.38
CA GLY A 349 -12.77 -7.73 4.70
C GLY A 349 -14.17 -7.73 5.30
N SER A 350 -14.70 -8.88 5.74
CA SER A 350 -15.99 -8.91 6.45
C SER A 350 -15.91 -8.17 7.77
N LEU A 351 -14.83 -8.35 8.53
CA LEU A 351 -14.58 -7.58 9.75
C LEU A 351 -14.41 -6.09 9.45
N GLY A 352 -13.63 -5.74 8.42
CA GLY A 352 -13.42 -4.35 8.02
C GLY A 352 -14.73 -3.66 7.64
N PHE A 353 -15.56 -4.32 6.85
CA PHE A 353 -16.90 -3.85 6.49
C PHE A 353 -17.80 -3.69 7.73
N ALA A 354 -17.83 -4.67 8.63
CA ALA A 354 -18.64 -4.63 9.85
C ALA A 354 -18.22 -3.49 10.78
N PHE A 355 -16.93 -3.36 11.09
CA PHE A 355 -16.40 -2.25 11.90
C PHE A 355 -16.59 -0.90 11.19
N GLY A 356 -16.42 -0.86 9.87
CA GLY A 356 -16.61 0.36 9.08
C GLY A 356 -18.06 0.85 9.12
N LEU A 357 -19.02 -0.07 8.99
CA LEU A 357 -20.44 0.24 9.17
C LEU A 357 -20.74 0.70 10.60
N LEU A 358 -20.23 -0.02 11.61
CA LEU A 358 -20.48 0.28 13.01
C LEU A 358 -19.98 1.69 13.38
N LEU A 359 -18.75 2.02 12.99
CA LEU A 359 -18.15 3.33 13.26
C LEU A 359 -18.77 4.44 12.39
N GLY A 360 -19.09 4.15 11.13
CA GLY A 360 -19.76 5.11 10.24
C GLY A 360 -21.17 5.48 10.69
N LEU A 361 -21.92 4.53 11.25
CA LEU A 361 -23.29 4.74 11.74
C LEU A 361 -23.33 5.37 13.15
N SER A 362 -22.32 5.12 13.99
CA SER A 362 -22.32 5.53 15.40
C SER A 362 -21.21 6.51 15.74
N ARG A 363 -21.57 7.78 15.96
CA ARG A 363 -20.66 8.81 16.48
C ARG A 363 -20.06 8.46 17.85
N ARG A 364 -20.69 7.58 18.63
CA ARG A 364 -20.12 7.10 19.91
C ARG A 364 -19.02 6.08 19.66
N ALA A 365 -19.27 5.10 18.79
CA ALA A 365 -18.28 4.10 18.42
C ALA A 365 -17.07 4.73 17.72
N GLU A 366 -17.28 5.68 16.81
CA GLU A 366 -16.19 6.43 16.16
C GLU A 366 -15.29 7.13 17.18
N ARG A 367 -15.88 7.72 18.23
CA ARG A 367 -15.10 8.40 19.28
C ARG A 367 -14.29 7.44 20.16
N LEU A 368 -14.84 6.26 20.46
CA LEU A 368 -14.21 5.28 21.34
C LEU A 368 -13.16 4.44 20.60
N LEU A 369 -13.46 4.01 19.37
CA LEU A 369 -12.66 3.05 18.61
C LEU A 369 -11.81 3.71 17.51
N GLY A 370 -12.28 4.79 16.91
CA GLY A 370 -11.65 5.44 15.76
C GLY A 370 -10.18 5.83 16.00
N PRO A 371 -9.83 6.55 17.09
CA PRO A 371 -8.45 6.93 17.37
C PRO A 371 -7.50 5.73 17.50
N SER A 372 -7.97 4.64 18.11
CA SER A 372 -7.17 3.45 18.35
C SER A 372 -6.94 2.64 17.07
N LEU A 373 -7.98 2.46 16.26
CA LEU A 373 -7.87 1.84 14.94
C LEU A 373 -6.98 2.67 14.00
N ALA A 374 -7.04 4.00 14.10
CA ALA A 374 -6.14 4.88 13.37
C ALA A 374 -4.68 4.74 13.81
N GLY A 375 -4.44 4.49 15.11
CA GLY A 375 -3.11 4.19 15.66
C GLY A 375 -2.58 2.83 15.18
N LEU A 376 -3.38 1.77 15.30
CA LEU A 376 -3.01 0.40 14.87
C LEU A 376 -2.64 0.34 13.39
N ARG A 377 -3.30 1.13 12.53
CA ARG A 377 -2.98 1.22 11.11
C ARG A 377 -1.54 1.65 10.82
N GLN A 378 -0.89 2.38 11.72
CA GLN A 378 0.47 2.90 11.49
C GLN A 378 1.54 1.86 11.77
N ILE A 379 1.19 0.78 12.46
CA ILE A 379 2.07 -0.38 12.59
C ILE A 379 2.15 -1.03 11.21
N ALA A 380 3.36 -1.16 10.68
CA ALA A 380 3.57 -1.79 9.39
C ALA A 380 3.06 -3.24 9.44
N ILE A 381 2.37 -3.66 8.38
CA ILE A 381 1.72 -4.98 8.34
C ILE A 381 2.72 -6.11 8.65
N PHE A 382 3.95 -6.03 8.14
CA PHE A 382 5.00 -7.03 8.36
C PHE A 382 5.50 -7.13 9.79
N ALA A 383 5.34 -6.07 10.61
CA ALA A 383 5.69 -6.12 12.02
C ALA A 383 4.82 -7.11 12.80
N TRP A 384 3.64 -7.47 12.29
CA TRP A 384 2.79 -8.49 12.89
C TRP A 384 3.26 -9.93 12.64
N VAL A 385 4.15 -10.15 11.67
CA VAL A 385 4.58 -11.51 11.28
C VAL A 385 5.08 -12.30 12.50
N PRO A 386 6.05 -11.80 13.30
CA PRO A 386 6.52 -12.55 14.46
C PRO A 386 5.43 -12.98 15.44
N LEU A 387 4.56 -12.04 15.82
CA LEU A 387 3.47 -12.33 16.76
C LEU A 387 2.47 -13.32 16.18
N LEU A 388 2.09 -13.17 14.91
CA LEU A 388 1.17 -14.10 14.25
C LEU A 388 1.77 -15.50 14.15
N THR A 389 3.07 -15.61 13.86
CA THR A 389 3.75 -16.92 13.86
C THR A 389 3.84 -17.53 15.25
N ALA A 390 3.98 -16.72 16.30
CA ALA A 390 4.01 -17.21 17.67
C ALA A 390 2.63 -17.62 18.19
N TRP A 391 1.57 -16.88 17.84
CA TRP A 391 0.20 -17.14 18.31
C TRP A 391 -0.51 -18.26 17.55
N PHE A 392 -0.32 -18.30 16.23
CA PHE A 392 -1.06 -19.21 15.35
C PHE A 392 -0.17 -20.25 14.67
N GLY A 393 1.14 -20.22 14.91
CA GLY A 393 2.12 -21.08 14.25
C GLY A 393 2.37 -20.69 12.79
N LEU A 394 2.92 -21.64 12.02
CA LEU A 394 3.25 -21.47 10.59
C LEU A 394 2.12 -22.00 9.65
N GLY A 395 0.96 -22.35 10.23
CA GLY A 395 -0.17 -22.95 9.52
C GLY A 395 -0.88 -22.00 8.55
N GLU A 396 -1.98 -22.47 7.94
CA GLU A 396 -2.80 -21.64 7.04
C GLU A 396 -3.55 -20.53 7.76
N LEU A 397 -3.98 -20.77 9.01
CA LEU A 397 -4.70 -19.78 9.82
C LEU A 397 -3.87 -18.50 10.00
N ALA A 398 -2.59 -18.61 10.34
CA ALA A 398 -1.70 -17.45 10.53
C ALA A 398 -1.61 -16.59 9.25
N LYS A 399 -1.57 -17.23 8.08
CA LYS A 399 -1.53 -16.56 6.77
C LYS A 399 -2.86 -15.88 6.47
N TRP A 400 -3.99 -16.54 6.72
CA TRP A 400 -5.31 -15.94 6.51
C TRP A 400 -5.53 -14.73 7.42
N VAL A 401 -5.06 -14.81 8.67
CA VAL A 401 -5.10 -13.67 9.61
C VAL A 401 -4.20 -12.53 9.13
N PHE A 402 -2.98 -12.81 8.69
CA PHE A 402 -2.07 -11.79 8.14
C PHE A 402 -2.64 -11.09 6.90
N VAL A 403 -3.13 -11.88 5.94
CA VAL A 403 -3.77 -11.38 4.72
C VAL A 403 -5.06 -10.61 5.07
N GLY A 404 -5.83 -11.11 6.03
CA GLY A 404 -7.02 -10.45 6.53
C GLY A 404 -6.72 -9.10 7.16
N LEU A 405 -5.65 -8.98 7.95
CA LEU A 405 -5.22 -7.72 8.53
C LEU A 405 -4.81 -6.70 7.44
N ALA A 406 -4.17 -7.16 6.36
CA ALA A 406 -3.84 -6.32 5.20
C ALA A 406 -5.10 -5.80 4.48
N ALA A 407 -6.12 -6.64 4.31
CA ALA A 407 -7.38 -6.29 3.65
C ALA A 407 -8.36 -5.51 4.55
N PHE A 408 -8.23 -5.64 5.87
CA PHE A 408 -9.13 -5.05 6.88
C PHE A 408 -9.15 -3.53 6.80
N PHE A 409 -7.99 -2.87 6.92
CA PHE A 409 -7.93 -1.41 7.05
C PHE A 409 -8.45 -0.64 5.82
N PRO A 410 -8.10 -1.01 4.58
CA PRO A 410 -8.63 -0.34 3.40
C PRO A 410 -10.16 -0.39 3.32
N LEU A 411 -10.76 -1.56 3.54
CA LEU A 411 -12.21 -1.72 3.48
C LEU A 411 -12.89 -1.03 4.68
N PHE A 412 -12.34 -1.17 5.88
CA PHE A 412 -12.79 -0.46 7.08
C PHE A 412 -12.89 1.05 6.86
N ILE A 413 -11.80 1.69 6.42
CA ILE A 413 -11.75 3.14 6.23
C ILE A 413 -12.69 3.58 5.13
N ALA A 414 -12.71 2.84 4.02
CA ALA A 414 -13.57 3.17 2.90
C ALA A 414 -15.05 3.09 3.26
N THR A 415 -15.47 2.02 3.94
CA THR A 415 -16.84 1.85 4.43
C THR A 415 -17.21 2.92 5.46
N GLN A 416 -16.34 3.16 6.45
CA GLN A 416 -16.58 4.19 7.48
C GLN A 416 -16.77 5.57 6.85
N ARG A 417 -15.86 5.97 5.95
CA ARG A 417 -15.91 7.29 5.31
C ARG A 417 -17.11 7.40 4.37
N ALA A 418 -17.41 6.34 3.62
CA ALA A 418 -18.55 6.32 2.72
C ALA A 418 -19.86 6.56 3.47
N VAL A 419 -20.07 5.86 4.60
CA VAL A 419 -21.25 6.03 5.45
C VAL A 419 -21.27 7.40 6.12
N ALA A 420 -20.13 7.83 6.70
CA ALA A 420 -20.03 9.10 7.42
C ALA A 420 -20.14 10.34 6.52
N SER A 421 -19.85 10.20 5.22
CA SER A 421 -19.93 11.29 4.23
C SER A 421 -21.30 11.42 3.55
N LEU A 422 -22.27 10.58 3.93
CA LEU A 422 -23.61 10.67 3.35
C LEU A 422 -24.26 12.03 3.67
N PRO A 423 -24.98 12.63 2.71
CA PRO A 423 -25.63 13.92 2.92
C PRO A 423 -26.67 13.87 4.04
N ALA A 424 -26.76 14.94 4.83
CA ALA A 424 -27.74 15.06 5.92
C ALA A 424 -29.19 14.94 5.42
N GLN A 425 -29.45 15.29 4.15
CA GLN A 425 -30.76 15.17 3.51
C GLN A 425 -31.27 13.72 3.46
N LEU A 426 -30.37 12.74 3.35
CA LEU A 426 -30.76 11.33 3.42
C LEU A 426 -31.31 10.98 4.82
N ASP A 427 -30.68 11.51 5.87
CA ASP A 427 -31.15 11.30 7.24
C ASP A 427 -32.46 12.05 7.54
N GLU A 428 -32.70 13.20 6.90
CA GLU A 428 -33.99 13.90 6.95
C GLU A 428 -35.09 13.11 6.23
N ALA A 429 -34.81 12.61 5.03
CA ALA A 429 -35.75 11.78 4.28
C ALA A 429 -36.11 10.50 5.04
N ALA A 430 -35.14 9.84 5.68
CA ALA A 430 -35.40 8.67 6.51
C ALA A 430 -36.33 8.97 7.70
N ARG A 431 -36.19 10.15 8.32
CA ARG A 431 -37.04 10.60 9.43
C ARG A 431 -38.46 10.94 8.96
N VAL A 432 -38.59 11.66 7.85
CA VAL A 432 -39.90 12.00 7.26
C VAL A 432 -40.67 10.74 6.85
N LEU A 433 -39.99 9.79 6.21
CA LEU A 433 -40.57 8.51 5.81
C LEU A 433 -40.71 7.49 6.97
N ARG A 434 -40.33 7.88 8.20
CA ARG A 434 -40.36 7.04 9.41
C ARG A 434 -39.74 5.65 9.21
N LEU A 435 -38.64 5.59 8.47
CA LEU A 435 -37.96 4.32 8.19
C LEU A 435 -37.37 3.72 9.46
N SER A 436 -37.56 2.42 9.66
CA SER A 436 -36.89 1.68 10.75
C SER A 436 -35.38 1.65 10.53
N GLY A 437 -34.59 1.37 11.59
CA GLY A 437 -33.12 1.33 11.49
C GLY A 437 -32.62 0.36 10.40
N ALA A 438 -33.26 -0.81 10.27
CA ALA A 438 -32.94 -1.78 9.23
C ALA A 438 -33.34 -1.29 7.82
N GLN A 439 -34.48 -0.59 7.70
CA GLN A 439 -34.91 0.00 6.43
C GLN A 439 -33.99 1.15 6.01
N ARG A 440 -33.62 2.04 6.95
CA ARG A 440 -32.63 3.11 6.72
C ARG A 440 -31.30 2.52 6.26
N LEU A 441 -30.81 1.48 6.93
CA LEU A 441 -29.57 0.81 6.55
C LEU A 441 -29.64 0.21 5.14
N ARG A 442 -30.66 -0.61 4.86
CA ARG A 442 -30.75 -1.36 3.59
C ARG A 442 -31.16 -0.51 2.39
N ARG A 443 -32.03 0.47 2.57
CA ARG A 443 -32.62 1.26 1.46
C ARG A 443 -31.91 2.58 1.20
N LEU A 444 -31.19 3.12 2.20
CA LEU A 444 -30.60 4.45 2.10
C LEU A 444 -29.09 4.44 2.29
N VAL A 445 -28.62 3.91 3.42
CA VAL A 445 -27.20 3.98 3.78
C VAL A 445 -26.36 3.07 2.89
N LEU A 446 -26.69 1.78 2.78
CA LEU A 446 -25.91 0.83 1.97
C LEU A 446 -25.89 1.23 0.48
N PRO A 447 -27.01 1.57 -0.17
CA PRO A 447 -26.99 2.05 -1.55
C PRO A 447 -26.21 3.36 -1.71
N GLY A 448 -26.38 4.32 -0.80
CA GLY A 448 -25.66 5.59 -0.85
C GLY A 448 -24.16 5.45 -0.65
N ALA A 449 -23.73 4.56 0.24
CA ALA A 449 -22.33 4.30 0.57
C ALA A 449 -21.68 3.26 -0.36
N ALA A 450 -22.46 2.54 -1.17
CA ALA A 450 -21.97 1.46 -2.04
C ALA A 450 -20.75 1.85 -2.89
N PRO A 451 -20.69 3.02 -3.56
CA PRO A 451 -19.51 3.38 -4.35
C PRO A 451 -18.22 3.41 -3.53
N GLY A 452 -18.28 3.96 -2.32
CA GLY A 452 -17.12 4.01 -1.43
C GLY A 452 -16.76 2.64 -0.87
N ILE A 453 -17.76 1.82 -0.53
CA ILE A 453 -17.55 0.43 -0.06
C ILE A 453 -16.88 -0.42 -1.13
N PHE A 454 -17.37 -0.39 -2.37
CA PHE A 454 -16.78 -1.17 -3.47
C PHE A 454 -15.41 -0.64 -3.90
N ALA A 455 -15.18 0.68 -3.86
CA ALA A 455 -13.84 1.23 -4.02
C ALA A 455 -12.90 0.71 -2.91
N GLY A 456 -13.38 0.61 -1.68
CA GLY A 456 -12.69 -0.02 -0.55
C GLY A 456 -12.38 -1.50 -0.78
N LEU A 457 -13.34 -2.27 -1.29
CA LEU A 457 -13.18 -3.68 -1.61
C LEU A 457 -12.10 -3.89 -2.68
N ARG A 458 -12.08 -3.05 -3.72
CA ARG A 458 -11.05 -3.07 -4.76
C ARG A 458 -9.66 -2.84 -4.18
N VAL A 459 -9.50 -1.84 -3.30
CA VAL A 459 -8.22 -1.60 -2.62
C VAL A 459 -7.88 -2.76 -1.68
N GLY A 460 -8.85 -3.28 -0.92
CA GLY A 460 -8.67 -4.43 -0.04
C GLY A 460 -8.21 -5.68 -0.77
N LEU A 461 -8.71 -5.93 -1.99
CA LEU A 461 -8.26 -7.04 -2.84
C LEU A 461 -6.79 -6.91 -3.26
N ILE A 462 -6.34 -5.70 -3.60
CA ILE A 462 -4.93 -5.43 -3.93
C ILE A 462 -4.03 -5.65 -2.69
N TYR A 463 -4.48 -5.20 -1.52
CA TYR A 463 -3.73 -5.41 -0.28
C TYR A 463 -3.76 -6.87 0.20
N ALA A 464 -4.84 -7.60 -0.05
CA ALA A 464 -4.90 -9.04 0.20
C ALA A 464 -3.87 -9.78 -0.65
N TRP A 465 -3.77 -9.43 -1.94
CA TRP A 465 -2.75 -10.02 -2.83
C TRP A 465 -1.32 -9.73 -2.36
N LEU A 466 -1.02 -8.46 -2.01
CA LEU A 466 0.26 -8.08 -1.44
C LEU A 466 0.55 -8.81 -0.12
N GLY A 467 -0.46 -8.93 0.74
CA GLY A 467 -0.41 -9.64 2.01
C GLY A 467 -0.12 -11.13 1.81
N THR A 468 -0.65 -11.76 0.76
CA THR A 468 -0.40 -13.18 0.49
C THR A 468 1.08 -13.42 0.15
N ILE A 469 1.66 -12.61 -0.73
CA ILE A 469 3.08 -12.72 -1.07
C ILE A 469 3.95 -12.55 0.19
N GLY A 470 3.58 -11.57 1.02
CA GLY A 470 4.18 -11.38 2.34
C GLY A 470 4.09 -12.62 3.23
N ALA A 471 2.88 -13.14 3.44
CA ALA A 471 2.65 -14.32 4.27
C ALA A 471 3.45 -15.53 3.78
N GLU A 472 3.55 -15.73 2.47
CA GLU A 472 4.28 -16.86 1.89
C GLU A 472 5.80 -16.74 2.06
N TYR A 473 6.35 -15.52 1.99
CA TYR A 473 7.78 -15.30 2.24
C TYR A 473 8.15 -15.46 3.71
N PHE A 474 7.33 -14.92 4.61
CA PHE A 474 7.68 -14.86 6.02
C PHE A 474 7.15 -16.02 6.87
N MET A 475 6.16 -16.76 6.35
CA MET A 475 5.56 -17.93 7.00
C MET A 475 5.64 -19.13 6.04
N PRO A 476 6.84 -19.71 5.84
CA PRO A 476 7.02 -20.81 4.90
C PRO A 476 6.07 -21.96 5.23
N SER A 477 5.37 -22.43 4.20
CA SER A 477 4.52 -23.61 4.23
C SER A 477 4.52 -24.24 2.85
N GLY A 478 4.17 -25.53 2.75
CA GLY A 478 4.29 -26.33 1.52
C GLY A 478 3.35 -25.94 0.36
N GLY A 479 3.35 -24.68 -0.07
CA GLY A 479 2.59 -24.20 -1.22
C GLY A 479 2.58 -22.67 -1.36
N GLY A 480 2.15 -22.20 -2.53
CA GLY A 480 2.08 -20.78 -2.88
C GLY A 480 3.21 -20.32 -3.81
N ILE A 481 2.93 -19.34 -4.67
CA ILE A 481 3.91 -18.79 -5.62
C ILE A 481 5.09 -18.16 -4.88
N GLY A 482 4.84 -17.45 -3.78
CA GLY A 482 5.89 -16.83 -3.00
C GLY A 482 6.88 -17.86 -2.44
N SER A 483 6.36 -18.94 -1.85
CA SER A 483 7.18 -20.06 -1.36
C SER A 483 7.97 -20.72 -2.48
N LEU A 484 7.36 -20.90 -3.66
CA LEU A 484 8.03 -21.43 -4.85
C LEU A 484 9.18 -20.52 -5.31
N MET A 485 8.98 -19.21 -5.33
CA MET A 485 10.02 -18.26 -5.75
C MET A 485 11.21 -18.26 -4.80
N ILE A 486 10.97 -18.33 -3.49
CA ILE A 486 12.05 -18.44 -2.49
C ILE A 486 12.78 -19.78 -2.63
N GLY A 487 12.07 -20.88 -2.82
CA GLY A 487 12.69 -22.19 -3.08
C GLY A 487 13.51 -22.20 -4.38
N ALA A 488 12.99 -21.59 -5.45
CA ALA A 488 13.71 -21.44 -6.72
C ALA A 488 14.98 -20.60 -6.57
N GLN A 489 14.95 -19.56 -5.72
CA GLN A 489 16.13 -18.76 -5.40
C GLN A 489 17.24 -19.58 -4.75
N GLN A 490 16.91 -20.49 -3.82
CA GLN A 490 17.90 -21.38 -3.19
C GLN A 490 18.55 -22.33 -4.19
N LEU A 491 17.81 -22.71 -5.23
CA LEU A 491 18.29 -23.55 -6.33
C LEU A 491 18.88 -22.75 -7.50
N LEU A 492 18.97 -21.42 -7.37
CA LEU A 492 19.39 -20.49 -8.43
C LEU A 492 18.60 -20.66 -9.74
N ARG A 493 17.34 -21.12 -9.64
CA ARG A 493 16.41 -21.29 -10.76
C ARG A 493 15.73 -19.98 -11.13
N MET A 494 16.49 -19.10 -11.79
CA MET A 494 16.01 -17.77 -12.18
C MET A 494 14.83 -17.80 -13.16
N ASP A 495 14.72 -18.88 -13.93
CA ASP A 495 13.61 -19.17 -14.83
C ASP A 495 12.28 -19.23 -14.05
N LEU A 496 12.26 -19.97 -12.93
CA LEU A 496 11.10 -20.10 -12.06
C LEU A 496 10.82 -18.83 -11.26
N ILE A 497 11.86 -18.12 -10.82
CA ILE A 497 11.68 -16.84 -10.11
C ILE A 497 10.95 -15.84 -11.03
N MET A 498 11.43 -15.69 -12.26
CA MET A 498 10.84 -14.75 -13.22
C MET A 498 9.47 -15.21 -13.72
N ALA A 499 9.24 -16.51 -13.91
CA ALA A 499 7.91 -17.05 -14.19
C ALA A 499 6.93 -16.75 -13.03
N GLY A 500 7.37 -16.92 -11.79
CA GLY A 500 6.60 -16.56 -10.58
C GLY A 500 6.29 -15.07 -10.53
N MET A 501 7.28 -14.20 -10.80
CA MET A 501 7.08 -12.75 -10.86
C MET A 501 6.07 -12.33 -11.94
N LEU A 502 6.15 -12.95 -13.12
CA LEU A 502 5.21 -12.73 -14.23
C LEU A 502 3.79 -13.08 -13.80
N LEU A 503 3.58 -14.29 -13.25
CA LEU A 503 2.28 -14.70 -12.72
C LEU A 503 1.78 -13.78 -11.62
N VAL A 504 2.65 -13.37 -10.70
CA VAL A 504 2.29 -12.44 -9.62
C VAL A 504 1.80 -11.10 -10.16
N GLY A 505 2.49 -10.55 -11.17
CA GLY A 505 2.08 -9.32 -11.84
C GLY A 505 0.75 -9.47 -12.59
N LEU A 506 0.59 -10.53 -13.38
CA LEU A 506 -0.62 -10.81 -14.15
C LEU A 506 -1.84 -11.05 -13.26
N THR A 507 -1.69 -11.83 -12.18
CA THR A 507 -2.75 -12.06 -11.21
C THR A 507 -3.12 -10.77 -10.47
N GLY A 508 -2.13 -9.98 -10.04
CA GLY A 508 -2.40 -8.67 -9.43
C GLY A 508 -3.19 -7.73 -10.36
N ALA A 509 -2.80 -7.68 -11.63
CA ALA A 509 -3.50 -6.92 -12.68
C ALA A 509 -4.96 -7.40 -12.85
N LEU A 510 -5.14 -8.72 -12.96
CA LEU A 510 -6.43 -9.36 -13.12
C LEU A 510 -7.35 -9.07 -11.93
N LEU A 511 -6.85 -9.25 -10.70
CA LEU A 511 -7.59 -8.95 -9.48
C LEU A 511 -7.99 -7.47 -9.43
N GLY A 512 -7.08 -6.55 -9.79
CA GLY A 512 -7.38 -5.12 -9.89
C GLY A 512 -8.51 -4.82 -10.89
N ALA A 513 -8.46 -5.45 -12.08
CA ALA A 513 -9.48 -5.30 -13.11
C ALA A 513 -10.83 -5.89 -12.68
N VAL A 514 -10.83 -7.06 -12.05
CA VAL A 514 -12.03 -7.68 -11.47
C VAL A 514 -12.66 -6.76 -10.41
N GLY A 515 -11.85 -6.21 -9.50
CA GLY A 515 -12.32 -5.27 -8.48
C GLY A 515 -12.95 -4.01 -9.09
N GLN A 516 -12.32 -3.45 -10.14
CA GLN A 516 -12.87 -2.30 -10.87
C GLN A 516 -14.19 -2.63 -11.58
N HIS A 517 -14.28 -3.82 -12.18
CA HIS A 517 -15.50 -4.27 -12.85
C HIS A 517 -16.67 -4.46 -11.87
N ILE A 518 -16.38 -5.03 -10.69
CA ILE A 518 -17.37 -5.16 -9.60
C ILE A 518 -17.84 -3.76 -9.16
N GLU A 519 -16.92 -2.82 -8.94
CA GLU A 519 -17.23 -1.43 -8.57
C GLU A 519 -18.13 -0.74 -9.60
N LEU A 520 -17.79 -0.86 -10.89
CA LEU A 520 -18.57 -0.27 -11.98
C LEU A 520 -19.96 -0.89 -12.11
N ARG A 521 -20.08 -2.22 -11.97
CA ARG A 521 -21.36 -2.94 -12.03
C ARG A 521 -22.28 -2.54 -10.87
N ALA A 522 -21.75 -2.46 -9.65
CA ALA A 522 -22.53 -2.12 -8.47
C ALA A 522 -23.02 -0.66 -8.46
N THR A 523 -22.36 0.23 -9.20
CA THR A 523 -22.67 1.68 -9.22
C THR A 523 -23.35 2.15 -10.52
N ARG A 524 -23.85 1.23 -11.34
CA ARG A 524 -24.49 1.52 -12.64
C ARG A 524 -25.64 2.53 -12.56
N TRP A 525 -26.45 2.45 -11.51
CA TRP A 525 -27.62 3.32 -11.28
C TRP A 525 -27.28 4.81 -11.18
N ARG A 526 -26.01 5.19 -10.97
CA ARG A 526 -25.57 6.59 -10.92
C ARG A 526 -25.24 7.17 -12.30
N ARG A 527 -25.07 6.31 -13.31
CA ARG A 527 -24.74 6.70 -14.70
C ARG A 527 -25.94 6.60 -15.65
N ALA A 528 -27.00 5.90 -15.23
CA ALA A 528 -28.31 5.93 -15.86
C ALA A 528 -29.07 7.15 -15.35
#